data_AF-A0A4Q3UP00-F1
#
_entry.id   AF-A0A4Q3UP00-F1
#
_cell.length_a   1.000
_cell.length_b   1.000
_cell.length_c   1.000
_cell.angle_alpha   90.00
_cell.angle_beta   90.00
_cell.angle_gamma   90.00
#
_symmetry.space_group_name_H-M   'P 1'
#
loop_
_entity.id
_entity.type
_entity.pdbx_description
1 polymer ?
#
loop_
_entity_poly.entity_id
_entity_poly.type
_entity_poly.pdbx_seq_one_letter_code
_entity_poly.pdbx_strand_id
1 'polypeptide(L)'
;MLHRHGNLVRRFFIVGELADQFHHSFAIFLSGGSYGRIHRIHFFKATHSPFGITFDLKAGMKKLLAPYAAYNLLSNHHIVDTINNLDDEQIHREIPSSFPSVFKTLLHLWSVEYVWWQRMKLIENPEFPTAFSGSVMELGNSLVAQSKQWKEWVELATDPALQHEFIYRNSKKEQFKQPVYEMLHHLFNHQTYHRGQLVTMFRQLNLKHIPNTDLIAFYRKK
;
A
#
# COMPACT_ATOMS: atom_id res chain seq x y z
N MET A 1 -56.90 -18.79 35.76
CA MET A 1 -55.73 -17.99 36.16
C MET A 1 -54.62 -18.26 35.13
N LEU A 2 -54.46 -17.41 34.11
CA LEU A 2 -53.59 -16.20 34.06
C LEU A 2 -52.09 -16.59 34.20
N HIS A 3 -51.10 -16.26 33.35
CA HIS A 3 -50.91 -15.43 32.14
C HIS A 3 -49.51 -15.79 31.52
N ARG A 4 -49.33 -15.95 30.19
CA ARG A 4 -48.60 -15.07 29.19
C ARG A 4 -47.18 -14.61 29.60
N HIS A 5 -46.09 -14.54 28.81
CA HIS A 5 -45.75 -14.32 27.37
C HIS A 5 -44.37 -15.01 27.10
N GLY A 6 -43.93 -15.47 25.92
CA GLY A 6 -43.95 -14.90 24.57
C GLY A 6 -42.60 -14.22 24.24
N ASN A 7 -41.74 -14.81 23.40
CA ASN A 7 -41.16 -14.13 22.22
C ASN A 7 -40.14 -14.97 21.43
N LEU A 8 -40.51 -15.16 20.18
CA LEU A 8 -39.74 -15.55 19.00
C LEU A 8 -38.97 -14.30 18.51
N VAL A 9 -37.66 -14.40 18.24
CA VAL A 9 -36.97 -13.36 17.44
C VAL A 9 -36.01 -14.01 16.45
N ARG A 10 -36.41 -13.97 15.17
CA ARG A 10 -35.54 -14.04 14.00
C ARG A 10 -34.60 -12.82 13.98
N ARG A 11 -33.34 -12.97 13.62
CA ARG A 11 -32.54 -11.85 13.07
C ARG A 11 -31.73 -12.29 11.84
N PHE A 12 -31.95 -11.53 10.78
CA PHE A 12 -31.22 -11.50 9.52
C PHE A 12 -29.89 -10.73 9.68
N PHE A 13 -28.89 -11.13 8.88
CA PHE A 13 -27.72 -10.42 8.33
C PHE A 13 -26.98 -9.34 9.16
N ILE A 14 -25.64 -9.43 9.16
CA ILE A 14 -24.74 -8.35 8.69
C ILE A 14 -23.51 -9.02 8.06
N VAL A 15 -23.30 -8.70 6.78
CA VAL A 15 -22.04 -8.79 6.03
C VAL A 15 -21.22 -7.57 6.42
N GLY A 16 -19.97 -7.76 6.85
CA GLY A 16 -19.07 -6.63 7.09
C GLY A 16 -18.04 -6.90 8.16
N GLU A 17 -16.96 -7.60 7.81
CA GLU A 17 -15.74 -7.63 8.61
C GLU A 17 -14.52 -7.50 7.68
N LEU A 18 -13.47 -6.86 8.20
CA LEU A 18 -12.16 -6.57 7.60
C LEU A 18 -12.00 -5.23 6.88
N ALA A 19 -12.41 -4.14 7.53
CA ALA A 19 -11.72 -2.86 7.39
C ALA A 19 -12.00 -2.02 8.64
N ASP A 20 -11.25 -2.25 9.71
CA ASP A 20 -10.90 -1.26 10.76
C ASP A 20 -10.18 -1.98 11.91
N GLN A 21 -8.84 -2.01 11.83
CA GLN A 21 -7.98 -2.27 12.99
C GLN A 21 -6.82 -1.29 12.96
N PHE A 22 -7.05 -0.05 13.41
CA PHE A 22 -5.98 0.83 13.90
C PHE A 22 -6.53 1.77 14.97
N HIS A 23 -6.69 1.26 16.19
CA HIS A 23 -6.74 2.08 17.41
C HIS A 23 -6.17 1.29 18.58
N HIS A 24 -4.90 1.55 18.93
CA HIS A 24 -4.31 1.46 20.27
C HIS A 24 -2.90 2.06 20.16
N SER A 25 -2.65 3.27 20.65
CA SER A 25 -2.31 3.62 22.05
C SER A 25 -0.83 3.97 22.15
N PHE A 26 -0.53 5.28 22.13
CA PHE A 26 0.63 5.82 22.85
C PHE A 26 0.11 6.98 23.70
N ALA A 27 -0.29 6.65 24.94
CA ALA A 27 -0.43 7.62 26.01
C ALA A 27 0.82 7.50 26.86
N ILE A 28 1.74 8.45 26.75
CA ILE A 28 2.86 8.57 27.69
C ILE A 28 2.34 9.39 28.87
N PHE A 29 2.22 8.72 30.02
CA PHE A 29 1.99 9.33 31.32
C PHE A 29 3.33 9.91 31.79
N LEU A 30 3.46 11.23 31.84
CA LEU A 30 4.52 11.89 32.62
C LEU A 30 3.89 12.42 33.91
N SER A 31 4.05 11.66 34.99
CA SER A 31 3.79 12.12 36.34
C SER A 31 4.99 12.92 36.87
N GLY A 32 4.70 14.12 37.37
CA GLY A 32 5.42 14.76 38.47
C GLY A 32 6.76 15.42 38.15
N GLY A 33 6.78 16.76 38.18
CA GLY A 33 8.02 17.51 38.43
C GLY A 33 8.04 18.95 37.94
N SER A 34 7.63 19.88 38.82
CA SER A 34 8.01 21.30 38.84
C SER A 34 7.85 22.13 37.54
N TYR A 35 6.76 22.90 37.46
CA TYR A 35 6.55 23.95 36.47
C TYR A 35 7.63 25.04 36.54
N GLY A 36 8.63 24.94 35.66
CA GLY A 36 9.42 26.07 35.19
C GLY A 36 8.65 26.88 34.15
N ARG A 37 8.83 28.21 34.15
CA ARG A 37 8.14 29.19 33.28
C ARG A 37 8.10 28.77 31.81
N ILE A 38 6.90 28.49 31.31
CA ILE A 38 6.64 28.33 29.88
C ILE A 38 6.83 29.69 29.20
N HIS A 39 7.93 29.86 28.48
CA HIS A 39 8.06 30.95 27.53
C HIS A 39 7.07 30.67 26.38
N ARG A 40 6.18 31.63 26.10
CA ARG A 40 5.30 31.62 24.93
C ARG A 40 6.14 31.49 23.67
N ILE A 41 6.27 30.28 23.12
CA ILE A 41 6.78 30.08 21.77
C ILE A 41 5.72 30.65 20.83
N HIS A 42 6.02 31.81 20.25
CA HIS A 42 5.22 32.36 19.17
C HIS A 42 5.43 31.47 17.95
N PHE A 43 4.41 30.73 17.54
CA PHE A 43 4.36 30.13 16.23
C PHE A 43 4.24 31.24 15.19
N PHE A 44 5.38 31.68 14.65
CA PHE A 44 5.39 32.44 13.41
C PHE A 44 4.88 31.53 12.29
N LYS A 45 3.75 31.89 11.67
CA LYS A 45 3.44 31.44 10.31
C LYS A 45 4.54 32.01 9.40
N ALA A 46 5.60 31.24 9.19
CA ALA A 46 6.62 31.58 8.21
C ALA A 46 6.03 31.37 6.81
N THR A 47 5.45 32.41 6.22
CA THR A 47 5.16 32.42 4.78
C THR A 47 6.19 33.18 3.96
N HIS A 48 7.15 33.88 4.58
CA HIS A 48 8.15 34.64 3.84
C HIS A 48 9.52 34.61 4.54
N SER A 49 10.51 34.05 3.85
CA SER A 49 11.93 34.14 4.20
C SER A 49 12.47 35.53 3.85
N PRO A 50 13.31 36.17 4.69
CA PRO A 50 13.90 37.49 4.42
C PRO A 50 14.99 37.45 3.34
N PHE A 51 15.43 36.24 2.95
CA PHE A 51 16.14 35.99 1.70
C PHE A 51 15.12 35.41 0.74
N GLY A 52 14.87 36.01 -0.42
CA GLY A 52 13.83 35.62 -1.41
C GLY A 52 13.95 34.23 -2.04
N ILE A 53 14.52 33.26 -1.32
CA ILE A 53 14.53 31.85 -1.63
C ILE A 53 13.21 31.27 -1.11
N THR A 54 12.19 31.28 -1.96
CA THR A 54 11.14 30.27 -1.84
C THR A 54 11.82 28.92 -2.03
N PHE A 55 11.97 28.14 -0.95
CA PHE A 55 12.25 26.71 -1.09
C PHE A 55 11.05 26.11 -1.81
N ASP A 56 11.20 25.90 -3.12
CA ASP A 56 10.19 25.19 -3.87
C ASP A 56 10.25 23.71 -3.49
N LEU A 57 9.52 23.34 -2.43
CA LEU A 57 9.31 21.95 -1.99
C LEU A 57 8.78 21.07 -3.14
N LYS A 58 8.31 21.65 -4.25
CA LYS A 58 7.71 20.97 -5.40
C LYS A 58 8.74 20.31 -6.31
N ALA A 59 9.98 20.81 -6.39
CA ALA A 59 11.02 20.33 -7.30
C ALA A 59 11.65 18.96 -6.89
N GLY A 60 11.22 18.36 -5.78
CA GLY A 60 11.82 17.15 -5.21
C GLY A 60 11.04 15.84 -5.44
N MET A 61 9.78 15.89 -5.85
CA MET A 61 8.90 14.71 -5.82
C MET A 61 9.37 13.62 -6.78
N LYS A 62 9.71 13.97 -8.02
CA LYS A 62 10.23 13.01 -9.01
C LYS A 62 11.54 12.37 -8.53
N LYS A 63 12.40 13.13 -7.84
CA LYS A 63 13.66 12.63 -7.26
C LYS A 63 13.44 11.56 -6.20
N LEU A 64 12.31 11.61 -5.48
CA LEU A 64 11.91 10.57 -4.52
C LEU A 64 11.18 9.40 -5.21
N LEU A 65 10.21 9.71 -6.06
CA LEU A 65 9.30 8.71 -6.65
C LEU A 65 9.96 7.85 -7.74
N ALA A 66 10.82 8.40 -8.60
CA ALA A 66 11.43 7.63 -9.67
C ALA A 66 12.33 6.49 -9.16
N PRO A 67 13.23 6.72 -8.18
CA PRO A 67 13.94 5.62 -7.55
C PRO A 67 13.03 4.64 -6.82
N TYR A 68 11.92 5.11 -6.23
CA TYR A 68 11.00 4.24 -5.50
C TYR A 68 10.20 3.32 -6.44
N ALA A 69 9.80 3.82 -7.62
CA ALA A 69 9.17 3.03 -8.67
C ALA A 69 10.14 1.99 -9.26
N ALA A 70 11.40 2.37 -9.50
CA ALA A 70 12.43 1.44 -9.96
C ALA A 70 12.72 0.34 -8.91
N TYR A 71 12.78 0.71 -7.63
CA TYR A 71 12.87 -0.23 -6.51
C TYR A 71 11.66 -1.17 -6.45
N ASN A 72 10.45 -0.66 -6.65
CA ASN A 72 9.23 -1.45 -6.64
C ASN A 72 9.27 -2.55 -7.71
N LEU A 73 9.62 -2.17 -8.96
CA LEU A 73 9.79 -3.11 -10.06
C LEU A 73 10.84 -4.18 -9.75
N LEU A 74 12.04 -3.78 -9.32
CA LEU A 74 13.11 -4.74 -9.02
C LEU A 74 12.71 -5.71 -7.89
N SER A 75 12.07 -5.19 -6.84
CA SER A 75 11.64 -6.00 -5.70
C SER A 75 10.53 -6.98 -6.10
N ASN A 76 9.58 -6.53 -6.92
CA ASN A 76 8.53 -7.41 -7.45
C ASN A 76 9.10 -8.51 -8.34
N HIS A 77 10.12 -8.22 -9.16
CA HIS A 77 10.87 -9.25 -9.89
C HIS A 77 11.47 -10.31 -8.95
N HIS A 78 12.24 -9.90 -7.95
CA HIS A 78 12.87 -10.85 -7.01
C HIS A 78 11.85 -11.72 -6.26
N ILE A 79 10.71 -11.13 -5.88
CA ILE A 79 9.62 -11.86 -5.24
C ILE A 79 9.00 -12.87 -6.21
N VAL A 80 8.69 -12.47 -7.45
CA VAL A 80 8.12 -13.36 -8.46
C VAL A 80 9.09 -14.50 -8.79
N ASP A 81 10.39 -14.22 -8.93
CA ASP A 81 11.42 -15.24 -9.14
C ASP A 81 11.45 -16.26 -7.99
N THR A 82 11.28 -15.80 -6.74
CA THR A 82 11.22 -16.69 -5.58
C THR A 82 9.97 -17.58 -5.64
N ILE A 83 8.82 -17.01 -5.98
CA ILE A 83 7.54 -17.73 -6.08
C ILE A 83 7.57 -18.77 -7.21
N ASN A 84 8.22 -18.46 -8.34
CA ASN A 84 8.35 -19.39 -9.47
C ASN A 84 9.16 -20.67 -9.14
N ASN A 85 9.87 -20.71 -8.01
CA ASN A 85 10.59 -21.88 -7.53
C ASN A 85 9.80 -22.70 -6.48
N LEU A 86 8.59 -22.27 -6.13
CA LEU A 86 7.72 -23.00 -5.21
C LEU A 86 6.91 -24.05 -5.96
N ASP A 87 6.59 -25.15 -5.28
CA ASP A 87 5.58 -26.08 -5.78
C ASP A 87 4.14 -25.58 -5.51
N ASP A 88 3.16 -26.21 -6.15
CA ASP A 88 1.74 -25.82 -6.08
C ASP A 88 1.19 -25.88 -4.64
N GLU A 89 1.64 -26.88 -3.86
CA GLU A 89 1.26 -27.02 -2.45
C GLU A 89 1.74 -25.80 -1.66
N GLN A 90 3.00 -25.41 -1.80
CA GLN A 90 3.59 -24.24 -1.13
C GLN A 90 2.92 -22.93 -1.54
N ILE A 91 2.57 -22.78 -2.82
CA ILE A 91 1.91 -21.57 -3.37
C ILE A 91 0.52 -21.38 -2.76
N HIS A 92 -0.23 -22.47 -2.61
CA HIS A 92 -1.63 -22.45 -2.20
C HIS A 92 -1.86 -22.77 -0.72
N ARG A 93 -0.84 -23.23 0.01
CA ARG A 93 -0.92 -23.53 1.45
C ARG A 93 -1.48 -22.36 2.24
N GLU A 94 -2.41 -22.67 3.15
CA GLU A 94 -2.95 -21.68 4.07
C GLU A 94 -1.91 -21.26 5.10
N ILE A 95 -1.63 -19.95 5.15
CA ILE A 95 -0.69 -19.34 6.08
C ILE A 95 -1.37 -18.11 6.70
N PRO A 96 -1.55 -18.03 8.04
CA PRO A 96 -2.18 -16.89 8.68
C PRO A 96 -1.49 -15.57 8.34
N SER A 97 -2.23 -14.69 7.67
CA SER A 97 -1.83 -13.34 7.23
C SER A 97 -3.08 -12.60 6.74
N SER A 98 -2.97 -11.33 6.35
CA SER A 98 -4.12 -10.60 5.75
C SER A 98 -4.62 -11.24 4.46
N PHE A 99 -3.73 -11.89 3.70
CA PHE A 99 -4.07 -12.74 2.56
C PHE A 99 -3.53 -14.14 2.85
N PRO A 100 -4.38 -15.18 2.99
CA PRO A 100 -3.98 -16.42 3.65
C PRO A 100 -3.23 -17.41 2.73
N SER A 101 -2.41 -16.94 1.79
CA SER A 101 -1.44 -17.75 1.04
C SER A 101 -0.48 -16.88 0.23
N VAL A 102 0.60 -17.49 -0.29
CA VAL A 102 1.52 -16.82 -1.23
C VAL A 102 0.76 -16.37 -2.48
N PHE A 103 -0.07 -17.24 -3.06
CA PHE A 103 -0.90 -16.91 -4.22
C PHE A 103 -1.82 -15.71 -3.97
N LYS A 104 -2.59 -15.72 -2.87
CA LYS A 104 -3.54 -14.65 -2.56
C LYS A 104 -2.83 -13.32 -2.31
N THR A 105 -1.63 -13.36 -1.74
CA THR A 105 -0.81 -12.15 -1.53
C THR A 105 -0.24 -11.62 -2.85
N LEU A 106 0.24 -12.49 -3.74
CA LEU A 106 0.71 -12.10 -5.08
C LEU A 106 -0.43 -11.50 -5.92
N LEU A 107 -1.60 -12.12 -5.88
CA LEU A 107 -2.82 -11.63 -6.53
C LEU A 107 -3.15 -10.22 -6.03
N HIS A 108 -3.14 -10.02 -4.71
CA HIS A 108 -3.39 -8.69 -4.13
C HIS A 108 -2.36 -7.64 -4.57
N LEU A 109 -1.07 -7.97 -4.61
CA LEU A 109 -0.03 -7.05 -5.11
C LEU A 109 -0.36 -6.58 -6.53
N TRP A 110 -0.69 -7.50 -7.44
CA TRP A 110 -1.07 -7.16 -8.82
C TRP A 110 -2.37 -6.37 -8.88
N SER A 111 -3.44 -6.82 -8.20
CA SER A 111 -4.74 -6.18 -8.22
C SER A 111 -4.68 -4.73 -7.74
N VAL A 112 -3.83 -4.41 -6.75
CA VAL A 112 -3.64 -3.04 -6.28
C VAL A 112 -2.94 -2.16 -7.32
N GLU A 113 -1.88 -2.63 -7.97
CA GLU A 113 -1.25 -1.85 -9.04
C GLU A 113 -2.18 -1.65 -10.23
N TYR A 114 -2.96 -2.68 -10.58
CA TYR A 114 -3.90 -2.67 -11.69
C TYR A 114 -5.09 -1.72 -11.44
N VAL A 115 -5.70 -1.75 -10.25
CA VAL A 115 -6.84 -0.87 -9.94
C VAL A 115 -6.43 0.60 -9.87
N TRP A 116 -5.24 0.90 -9.30
CA TRP A 116 -4.74 2.26 -9.27
C TRP A 116 -4.41 2.79 -10.66
N TRP A 117 -3.95 1.91 -11.55
CA TRP A 117 -3.68 2.28 -12.94
C TRP A 117 -4.98 2.68 -13.64
N GLN A 118 -6.02 1.86 -13.52
CA GLN A 118 -7.35 2.17 -14.07
C GLN A 118 -7.93 3.47 -13.49
N ARG A 119 -7.80 3.70 -12.18
CA ARG A 119 -8.25 4.94 -11.53
C ARG A 119 -7.50 6.16 -12.06
N MET A 120 -6.18 6.08 -12.19
CA MET A 120 -5.36 7.16 -12.76
C MET A 120 -5.75 7.45 -14.22
N LYS A 121 -6.16 6.41 -14.96
CA LYS A 121 -6.67 6.53 -16.33
C LYS A 121 -8.13 6.96 -16.43
N LEU A 122 -8.78 7.27 -15.30
CA LEU A 122 -10.18 7.69 -15.22
C LEU A 122 -11.15 6.69 -15.85
N ILE A 123 -10.84 5.39 -15.77
CA ILE A 123 -11.78 4.34 -16.14
C ILE A 123 -13.00 4.41 -15.22
N GLU A 124 -14.20 4.50 -15.80
CA GLU A 124 -15.45 4.76 -15.07
C GLU A 124 -15.76 3.66 -14.05
N ASN A 125 -15.57 2.40 -14.44
CA ASN A 125 -15.82 1.22 -13.62
C ASN A 125 -14.52 0.42 -13.49
N PRO A 126 -13.59 0.84 -12.61
CA PRO A 126 -12.33 0.15 -12.44
C PRO A 126 -12.57 -1.24 -11.85
N GLU A 127 -11.99 -2.25 -12.48
CA GLU A 127 -12.07 -3.62 -12.00
C GLU A 127 -11.07 -3.85 -10.86
N PHE A 128 -11.51 -4.56 -9.82
CA PHE A 128 -10.63 -5.06 -8.76
C PHE A 128 -10.57 -6.59 -8.89
N PRO A 129 -9.52 -7.15 -9.49
CA PRO A 129 -9.42 -8.59 -9.64
C PRO A 129 -9.32 -9.26 -8.28
N THR A 130 -10.28 -10.13 -7.95
CA THR A 130 -10.26 -10.97 -6.75
C THR A 130 -9.94 -12.43 -7.06
N ALA A 131 -9.76 -12.75 -8.33
CA ALA A 131 -9.40 -14.07 -8.84
C ALA A 131 -8.51 -13.90 -10.08
N PHE A 132 -7.77 -14.95 -10.41
CA PHE A 132 -6.93 -15.03 -11.61
C PHE A 132 -7.06 -16.44 -12.18
N SER A 133 -7.34 -16.54 -13.48
CA SER A 133 -7.61 -17.83 -14.16
C SER A 133 -6.37 -18.47 -14.78
N GLY A 134 -5.26 -17.72 -14.89
CA GLY A 134 -3.98 -18.24 -15.37
C GLY A 134 -3.13 -18.87 -14.25
N SER A 135 -1.96 -19.33 -14.63
CA SER A 135 -0.91 -19.82 -13.75
C SER A 135 -0.33 -18.74 -12.83
N VAL A 136 0.30 -19.16 -11.73
CA VAL A 136 1.04 -18.24 -10.84
C VAL A 136 2.14 -17.47 -11.58
N MET A 137 2.75 -18.08 -12.60
CA MET A 137 3.78 -17.47 -13.42
C MET A 137 3.20 -16.35 -14.28
N GLU A 138 2.03 -16.56 -14.88
CA GLU A 138 1.32 -15.51 -15.64
C GLU A 138 0.86 -14.36 -14.74
N LEU A 139 0.43 -14.66 -13.52
CA LEU A 139 0.10 -13.66 -12.51
C LEU A 139 1.34 -12.83 -12.12
N GLY A 140 2.47 -13.49 -11.86
CA GLY A 140 3.74 -12.83 -11.55
C GLY A 140 4.23 -11.94 -12.70
N ASN A 141 4.13 -12.43 -13.94
CA ASN A 141 4.46 -11.65 -15.14
C ASN A 141 3.54 -10.42 -15.28
N SER A 142 2.26 -10.56 -14.94
CA SER A 142 1.30 -9.46 -14.96
C SER A 142 1.63 -8.38 -13.92
N LEU A 143 2.03 -8.78 -12.70
CA LEU A 143 2.53 -7.84 -11.68
C LEU A 143 3.76 -7.08 -12.18
N VAL A 144 4.76 -7.80 -12.68
CA VAL A 144 6.01 -7.22 -13.17
C VAL A 144 5.76 -6.25 -14.33
N ALA A 145 4.90 -6.62 -15.28
CA ALA A 145 4.54 -5.77 -16.41
C ALA A 145 3.84 -4.49 -15.94
N GLN A 146 2.94 -4.59 -14.97
CA GLN A 146 2.26 -3.43 -14.38
C GLN A 146 3.23 -2.52 -13.63
N SER A 147 4.17 -3.09 -12.85
CA SER A 147 5.20 -2.33 -12.14
C SER A 147 6.14 -1.61 -13.11
N LYS A 148 6.46 -2.23 -14.24
CA LYS A 148 7.26 -1.62 -15.30
C LYS A 148 6.53 -0.43 -15.91
N GLN A 149 5.23 -0.58 -16.20
CA GLN A 149 4.41 0.50 -16.71
C GLN A 149 4.35 1.69 -15.74
N TRP A 150 4.24 1.43 -14.44
CA TRP A 150 4.31 2.48 -13.41
C TRP A 150 5.67 3.19 -13.38
N LYS A 151 6.77 2.44 -13.41
CA LYS A 151 8.12 3.00 -13.48
C LYS A 151 8.27 3.93 -14.68
N GLU A 152 7.92 3.46 -15.88
CA GLU A 152 8.03 4.24 -17.12
C GLU A 152 7.18 5.52 -17.06
N TRP A 153 5.96 5.43 -16.52
CA TRP A 153 5.11 6.59 -16.31
C TRP A 153 5.77 7.64 -15.39
N VAL A 154 6.32 7.21 -14.24
CA VAL A 154 6.97 8.11 -13.29
C VAL A 154 8.24 8.74 -13.87
N GLU A 155 8.99 8.01 -14.69
CA GLU A 155 10.18 8.54 -15.37
C GLU A 155 9.85 9.62 -16.41
N LEU A 156 8.69 9.53 -17.06
CA LEU A 156 8.21 10.51 -18.04
C LEU A 156 7.40 11.65 -17.41
N ALA A 157 6.92 11.47 -16.18
CA ALA A 157 6.08 12.45 -15.50
C ALA A 157 6.78 13.81 -15.32
N THR A 158 6.01 14.89 -15.51
CA THR A 158 6.40 16.26 -15.16
C THR A 158 5.91 16.61 -13.76
N ASP A 159 6.47 17.64 -13.13
CA ASP A 159 6.01 18.08 -11.80
C ASP A 159 4.51 18.44 -11.79
N PRO A 160 3.95 19.16 -12.79
CA PRO A 160 2.51 19.36 -12.86
C PRO A 160 1.70 18.06 -12.96
N ALA A 161 2.19 17.04 -13.67
CA ALA A 161 1.51 15.75 -13.75
C ALA A 161 1.48 15.02 -12.40
N LEU A 162 2.56 15.11 -11.63
CA LEU A 162 2.63 14.54 -10.28
C LEU A 162 1.74 15.30 -9.28
N GLN A 163 1.54 16.61 -9.48
CA GLN A 163 0.67 17.45 -8.66
C GLN A 163 -0.80 17.38 -9.05
N HIS A 164 -1.10 16.89 -10.24
CA HIS A 164 -2.47 16.80 -10.72
C HIS A 164 -3.31 16.00 -9.72
N GLU A 165 -4.49 16.52 -9.43
CA GLU A 165 -5.47 15.85 -8.59
C GLU A 165 -6.51 15.17 -9.47
N PHE A 166 -6.72 13.88 -9.25
CA PHE A 166 -7.76 13.11 -9.93
C PHE A 166 -8.84 12.66 -8.96
N ILE A 167 -10.05 12.47 -9.47
CA ILE A 167 -11.20 11.98 -8.70
C ILE A 167 -11.33 10.48 -8.93
N TYR A 168 -11.58 9.72 -7.86
CA TYR A 168 -11.86 8.29 -7.96
C TYR A 168 -12.89 7.86 -6.91
N ARG A 169 -13.42 6.64 -7.06
CA ARG A 169 -14.25 6.00 -6.05
C ARG A 169 -13.56 4.80 -5.43
N ASN A 170 -13.68 4.65 -4.11
CA ASN A 170 -13.21 3.46 -3.42
C ASN A 170 -14.19 2.27 -3.58
N SER A 171 -13.89 1.13 -2.98
CA SER A 171 -14.76 -0.06 -3.01
C SER A 171 -16.13 0.15 -2.35
N LYS A 172 -16.25 1.13 -1.44
CA LYS A 172 -17.51 1.56 -0.82
C LYS A 172 -18.29 2.59 -1.67
N LYS A 173 -17.84 2.85 -2.91
CA LYS A 173 -18.37 3.87 -3.85
C LYS A 173 -18.24 5.32 -3.35
N GLU A 174 -17.48 5.55 -2.29
CA GLU A 174 -17.20 6.89 -1.75
C GLU A 174 -16.21 7.60 -2.67
N GLN A 175 -16.46 8.88 -2.95
CA GLN A 175 -15.66 9.68 -3.86
C GLN A 175 -14.53 10.39 -3.10
N PHE A 176 -13.33 10.34 -3.68
CA PHE A 176 -12.15 11.02 -3.18
C PHE A 176 -11.49 11.83 -4.29
N LYS A 177 -10.70 12.82 -3.88
CA LYS A 177 -9.83 13.60 -4.75
C LYS A 177 -8.41 13.49 -4.17
N GLN A 178 -7.44 13.10 -5.00
CA GLN A 178 -6.07 12.86 -4.53
C GLN A 178 -5.04 13.37 -5.55
N PRO A 179 -3.98 14.04 -5.12
CA PRO A 179 -2.79 14.27 -5.93
C PRO A 179 -2.14 12.94 -6.37
N VAL A 180 -1.63 12.90 -7.60
CA VAL A 180 -0.96 11.71 -8.15
C VAL A 180 0.26 11.28 -7.32
N TYR A 181 1.06 12.22 -6.82
CA TYR A 181 2.24 11.88 -6.01
C TYR A 181 1.89 11.14 -4.71
N GLU A 182 0.77 11.47 -4.06
CA GLU A 182 0.32 10.82 -2.82
C GLU A 182 -0.16 9.41 -3.11
N MET A 183 -0.91 9.23 -4.20
CA MET A 183 -1.31 7.92 -4.67
C MET A 183 -0.10 7.02 -4.99
N LEU A 184 0.90 7.54 -5.72
CA LEU A 184 2.10 6.77 -6.06
C LEU A 184 2.90 6.39 -4.82
N HIS A 185 3.05 7.32 -3.87
CA HIS A 185 3.73 7.04 -2.62
C HIS A 185 3.00 5.94 -1.82
N HIS A 186 1.67 6.06 -1.69
CA HIS A 186 0.84 5.02 -1.10
C HIS A 186 1.00 3.68 -1.80
N LEU A 187 0.93 3.65 -3.14
CA LEU A 187 1.05 2.45 -3.95
C LEU A 187 2.36 1.70 -3.66
N PHE A 188 3.50 2.37 -3.78
CA PHE A 188 4.81 1.74 -3.59
C PHE A 188 5.07 1.35 -2.13
N ASN A 189 4.55 2.12 -1.16
CA ASN A 189 4.63 1.76 0.25
C ASN A 189 3.76 0.55 0.59
N HIS A 190 2.54 0.49 0.05
CA HIS A 190 1.64 -0.65 0.20
C HIS A 190 2.24 -1.93 -0.39
N GLN A 191 2.90 -1.82 -1.56
CA GLN A 191 3.67 -2.94 -2.12
C GLN A 191 4.79 -3.41 -1.17
N THR A 192 5.53 -2.48 -0.55
CA THR A 192 6.58 -2.81 0.43
C THR A 192 6.02 -3.56 1.63
N TYR A 193 4.88 -3.11 2.17
CA TYR A 193 4.19 -3.76 3.27
C TYR A 193 3.84 -5.24 2.96
N HIS A 194 3.21 -5.50 1.82
CA HIS A 194 2.80 -6.85 1.45
C HIS A 194 3.96 -7.75 0.99
N ARG A 195 5.03 -7.20 0.42
CA ARG A 195 6.28 -7.96 0.21
C ARG A 195 6.88 -8.43 1.55
N GLY A 196 6.78 -7.63 2.61
CA GLY A 196 7.19 -8.04 3.96
C GLY A 196 6.39 -9.25 4.47
N GLN A 197 5.10 -9.32 4.15
CA GLN A 197 4.26 -10.49 4.46
C GLN A 197 4.71 -11.73 3.67
N LEU A 198 4.97 -11.59 2.36
CA LEU A 198 5.52 -12.69 1.55
C LEU A 198 6.85 -13.20 2.08
N VAL A 199 7.75 -12.30 2.47
CA VAL A 199 9.03 -12.64 3.11
C VAL A 199 8.83 -13.43 4.41
N THR A 200 7.79 -13.12 5.18
CA THR A 200 7.42 -13.92 6.37
C THR A 200 6.88 -15.30 5.98
N MET A 201 6.00 -15.38 4.98
CA MET A 201 5.47 -16.64 4.47
C MET A 201 6.58 -17.55 3.93
N PHE A 202 7.54 -17.01 3.18
CA PHE A 202 8.69 -17.77 2.69
C PHE A 202 9.51 -18.39 3.83
N ARG A 203 9.65 -17.70 4.96
CA ARG A 203 10.28 -18.28 6.16
C ARG A 203 9.45 -19.42 6.75
N GLN A 204 8.13 -19.28 6.81
CA GLN A 204 7.22 -20.32 7.32
C GLN A 204 7.18 -21.55 6.40
N LEU A 205 7.46 -21.37 5.10
CA LEU A 205 7.69 -22.43 4.12
C LEU A 205 9.11 -23.00 4.15
N ASN A 206 9.98 -22.53 5.06
CA ASN A 206 11.36 -22.97 5.23
C ASN A 206 12.26 -22.76 4.00
N LEU A 207 12.03 -21.70 3.22
CA LEU A 207 12.91 -21.35 2.10
C LEU A 207 14.30 -20.95 2.61
N LYS A 208 15.35 -21.53 2.01
CA LYS A 208 16.75 -21.23 2.34
C LYS A 208 17.22 -19.88 1.79
N HIS A 209 16.70 -19.50 0.63
CA HIS A 209 17.06 -18.26 -0.05
C HIS A 209 15.83 -17.37 -0.15
N ILE A 210 15.87 -16.23 0.54
CA ILE A 210 14.83 -15.21 0.52
C ILE A 210 15.49 -13.90 0.06
N PRO A 211 14.95 -13.22 -0.97
CA PRO A 211 15.57 -12.02 -1.49
C PRO A 211 15.52 -10.88 -0.47
N ASN A 212 16.59 -10.08 -0.43
CA ASN A 212 16.56 -8.80 0.28
C ASN A 212 15.77 -7.79 -0.57
N THR A 213 14.69 -7.28 0.00
CA THR A 213 13.81 -6.29 -0.62
C THR A 213 13.85 -4.94 0.10
N ASP A 214 14.90 -4.64 0.87
CA ASP A 214 15.05 -3.35 1.54
C ASP A 214 15.44 -2.25 0.54
N LEU A 215 14.77 -1.10 0.65
CA LEU A 215 15.05 0.07 -0.20
C LEU A 215 16.51 0.56 -0.07
N ILE A 216 17.11 0.44 1.13
CA ILE A 216 18.50 0.84 1.33
C ILE A 216 19.48 -0.05 0.55
N ALA A 217 19.17 -1.34 0.39
CA ALA A 217 19.97 -2.26 -0.40
C ALA A 217 19.91 -1.88 -1.89
N PHE A 218 18.74 -1.46 -2.39
CA PHE A 218 18.61 -0.92 -3.74
C PHE A 218 19.46 0.32 -3.98
N TYR A 219 19.47 1.29 -3.06
CA TYR A 219 20.28 2.50 -3.22
C TYR A 219 21.79 2.23 -3.24
N ARG A 220 22.25 1.22 -2.50
CA ARG A 220 23.69 0.88 -2.39
C ARG A 220 24.23 0.03 -3.55
N LYS A 221 23.36 -0.53 -4.39
CA LYS A 221 23.74 -1.33 -5.57
C LYS A 221 23.87 -0.50 -6.86
N LYS A 222 23.65 0.82 -6.79
CA LYS A 222 23.83 1.75 -7.90
C LYS A 222 25.28 2.17 -8.06
#